data_AF-A0A1V6KG65-F1
#
_entry.id   AF-A0A1V6KG65-F1
#
_cell.length_a   1.000
_cell.length_b   1.000
_cell.length_c   1.000
_cell.angle_alpha   90.00
_cell.angle_beta   90.00
_cell.angle_gamma   90.00
#
_symmetry.space_group_name_H-M   'P 1'
#
loop_
_entity.id
_entity.type
_entity.pdbx_description
1 polymer ?
#
loop_
_entity_poly.entity_id
_entity_poly.type
_entity_poly.pdbx_seq_one_letter_code
_entity_poly.pdbx_strand_id
1 'polypeptide(L)' 'MNGVRYVYWQEGRFWYGYLEQFPDYLTQGESIEDLREHLRDLYADLSGGLIPGVRRVAELEVA' A
#
# COMPACT_ATOMS: atom_id res chain seq x y z
N MET A 1 -18.90 -1.94 1.58
CA MET A 1 -17.62 -2.15 0.85
C MET A 1 -16.52 -1.70 1.78
N ASN A 2 -15.67 -2.62 2.24
CA ASN A 2 -14.55 -2.25 3.12
C ASN A 2 -13.44 -1.66 2.26
N GLY A 3 -13.10 -0.39 2.49
CA GLY A 3 -11.93 0.24 1.88
C GLY A 3 -10.65 -0.24 2.55
N VAL A 4 -9.54 -0.26 1.81
CA VAL A 4 -8.20 -0.51 2.34
C VAL A 4 -7.56 0.83 2.70
N ARG A 5 -6.96 0.94 3.88
CA ARG A 5 -6.24 2.16 4.31
C ARG A 5 -4.86 2.22 3.66
N TYR A 6 -4.48 3.42 3.22
CA TYR A 6 -3.19 3.69 2.60
C TYR A 6 -2.67 5.06 3.03
N VAL A 7 -1.36 5.17 3.12
CA VAL A 7 -0.65 6.43 3.35
C VAL A 7 -0.22 6.96 1.99
N TYR A 8 -0.37 8.27 1.78
CA TYR A 8 0.06 8.91 0.55
C TYR A 8 0.59 10.32 0.81
N TRP A 9 1.49 10.78 -0.06
CA TRP A 9 1.99 12.14 -0.08
C TRP A 9 2.40 12.52 -1.51
N GLN A 10 2.59 13.81 -1.75
CA GLN A 10 3.09 14.32 -3.01
C GLN A 10 4.51 14.85 -2.80
N GLU A 11 5.43 14.46 -3.69
CA GLU A 11 6.79 15.01 -3.74
C GLU A 11 7.10 15.43 -5.18
N GLY A 12 7.28 16.73 -5.39
CA GLY A 12 7.40 17.31 -6.72
C GLY A 12 6.15 17.04 -7.57
N ARG A 13 6.35 16.42 -8.74
CA ARG A 13 5.27 16.08 -9.68
C ARG A 13 4.65 14.70 -9.45
N PHE A 14 5.19 13.91 -8.53
CA PHE A 14 4.78 12.53 -8.33
C PHE A 14 4.04 12.36 -7.01
N TRP A 15 3.12 11.40 -7.01
CA TRP A 15 2.40 10.93 -5.84
C TRP A 15 3.03 9.62 -5.39
N TYR A 16 3.24 9.47 -4.09
CA TYR A 16 3.81 8.28 -3.47
C TYR A 16 2.83 7.72 -2.45
N GLY A 17 2.88 6.41 -2.23
CA GLY A 17 2.09 5.81 -1.17
C GLY A 17 2.30 4.32 -1.00
N TYR A 18 1.78 3.81 0.10
CA TYR A 18 1.78 2.39 0.46
C TYR A 18 0.52 2.03 1.24
N LEU A 19 0.16 0.75 1.24
CA LEU A 19 -0.98 0.23 1.98
C LEU A 19 -0.56 0.06 3.45
N GLU A 20 -1.38 0.48 4.43
CA GLU A 20 -0.99 0.40 5.85
C GLU A 20 -0.69 -1.03 6.31
N GLN A 21 -1.38 -2.01 5.74
CA GLN A 21 -1.14 -3.44 6.01
C GLN A 21 0.18 -3.97 5.39
N PHE A 22 0.79 -3.20 4.50
CA PHE A 22 2.00 -3.50 3.72
C PHE A 22 2.95 -2.28 3.67
N PRO A 23 3.43 -1.78 4.83
CA PRO A 23 4.13 -0.49 4.91
C PRO A 23 5.48 -0.47 4.17
N ASP A 24 6.08 -1.64 3.96
CA ASP A 24 7.36 -1.78 3.27
C ASP A 24 7.23 -1.74 1.74
N TYR A 25 6.01 -1.70 1.21
CA TYR A 25 5.73 -1.80 -0.22
C TYR A 25 5.27 -0.44 -0.76
N LEU A 26 6.24 0.37 -1.15
CA LEU A 26 6.03 1.70 -1.74
C LEU A 26 5.69 1.59 -3.23
N THR A 27 4.72 2.38 -3.67
CA THR A 27 4.46 2.66 -5.09
C THR A 27 4.29 4.16 -5.33
N GLN A 28 4.23 4.56 -6.59
CA GLN A 28 4.10 5.95 -7.02
C GLN A 28 3.16 6.10 -8.21
N GLY A 29 2.70 7.30 -8.50
CA GLY A 29 1.94 7.64 -9.72
C GLY A 29 2.14 9.09 -10.16
N GLU A 30 1.81 9.40 -11.41
CA GLU A 30 1.87 10.75 -11.96
C GLU A 30 0.69 11.63 -11.52
N SER A 31 -0.39 11.00 -11.06
CA SER A 31 -1.57 11.63 -10.46
C SER A 31 -2.04 10.84 -9.24
N ILE A 32 -2.98 11.39 -8.47
CA ILE A 32 -3.56 10.67 -7.34
C ILE A 32 -4.42 9.49 -7.82
N GLU A 33 -5.02 9.59 -9.00
CA GLU A 33 -5.76 8.49 -9.65
C GLU A 33 -4.80 7.35 -10.04
N ASP A 34 -3.67 7.68 -10.66
CA ASP A 34 -2.64 6.73 -11.08
C ASP A 34 -2.02 6.00 -9.86
N LEU A 35 -1.70 6.75 -8.80
CA LEU A 35 -1.25 6.15 -7.54
C LEU A 35 -2.28 5.15 -6.99
N ARG A 36 -3.58 5.47 -7.06
CA ARG A 36 -4.64 4.58 -6.58
C ARG A 36 -4.77 3.33 -7.44
N GLU A 37 -4.53 3.40 -8.74
CA GLU A 37 -4.48 2.21 -9.61
C GLU A 37 -3.33 1.31 -9.20
N HIS A 38 -2.11 1.85 -9.08
CA HIS A 38 -0.97 1.06 -8.64
C HIS A 38 -1.12 0.47 -7.22
N LEU A 39 -1.78 1.19 -6.30
CA LEU A 39 -2.09 0.65 -4.97
C LEU A 39 -3.09 -0.51 -5.01
N ARG A 40 -4.03 -0.54 -5.95
CA ARG A 40 -4.96 -1.67 -6.12
C ARG A 40 -4.26 -2.90 -6.67
N ASP A 41 -3.38 -2.71 -7.66
CA ASP A 41 -2.57 -3.79 -8.22
C ASP A 41 -1.65 -4.37 -7.14
N LEU A 42 -0.97 -3.49 -6.40
CA LEU A 42 -0.13 -3.89 -5.27
C LEU A 42 -0.93 -4.65 -4.20
N TYR A 43 -2.15 -4.23 -3.89
CA TYR A 43 -3.01 -4.97 -2.96
C TYR A 43 -3.31 -6.38 -3.49
N ALA A 44 -3.67 -6.52 -4.78
CA ALA A 44 -3.99 -7.80 -5.38
C ALA A 44 -2.79 -8.77 -5.32
N ASP A 45 -1.60 -8.29 -5.66
CA ASP A 45 -0.36 -9.08 -5.65
C ASP A 45 0.01 -9.58 -4.24
N LEU A 46 -0.04 -8.68 -3.25
CA LEU A 46 0.38 -8.97 -1.88
C LEU A 46 -0.66 -9.76 -1.07
N SER A 47 -1.94 -9.62 -1.40
CA SER A 47 -3.04 -10.35 -0.76
C SER A 47 -3.33 -11.70 -1.41
N GLY A 48 -2.95 -11.90 -2.68
CA GLY A 48 -3.18 -13.12 -3.45
C GLY A 48 -2.36 -14.34 -3.03
N GLY A 49 -1.40 -14.19 -2.11
CA GLY A 49 -0.55 -15.30 -1.63
C GLY A 49 0.46 -15.81 -2.66
N LEU A 50 0.64 -15.09 -3.77
CA LEU A 50 1.56 -15.46 -4.86
C LEU A 50 3.02 -15.13 -4.52
N ILE A 51 3.23 -14.12 -3.67
CA ILE A 51 4.55 -13.68 -3.24
C ILE A 51 4.85 -14.31 -1.87
N PRO A 52 5.91 -15.12 -1.74
CA PRO A 52 6.31 -15.66 -0.44
C PRO A 52 6.92 -14.56 0.45
N GLY A 53 6.76 -14.69 1.76
CA GLY A 53 7.41 -13.79 2.73
C GLY A 53 6.86 -12.37 2.78
N VAL A 54 5.62 -12.14 2.29
CA VAL A 54 5.01 -10.81 2.36
C VAL A 54 4.80 -10.38 3.81
N ARG A 55 5.40 -9.26 4.18
CA ARG A 55 5.36 -8.71 5.55
C ARG A 55 3.97 -8.18 5.87
N ARG A 56 3.58 -8.29 7.14
CA ARG A 56 2.26 -7.86 7.66
C ARG A 56 2.47 -7.00 8.89
N VAL A 57 1.52 -6.09 9.13
CA VAL A 57 1.43 -5.34 10.38
C VAL A 57 0.56 -6.12 11.36
N ALA A 58 0.97 -6.15 12.62
CA ALA A 58 0.18 -6.68 13.73
C ALA A 58 0.31 -5.72 14.91
N GLU A 59 -0.74 -5.61 15.71
CA GLU A 59 -0.71 -4.89 16.97
C GLU A 59 -0.28 -5.86 18.08
N LEU A 60 0.56 -5.39 18.98
CA LEU A 60 1.01 -6.13 20.15
C LEU A 60 0.55 -5.37 21.40
N GLU A 61 -0.18 -6.04 22.29
CA GLU A 61 -0.50 -5.52 23.61
C GLU A 61 0.77 -5.56 24.49
N VAL A 62 1.08 -4.45 25.15
CA VAL A 62 2.36 -4.27 25.88
C VAL A 62 2.13 -4.10 27.40
N ALA A 63 0.88 -4.11 27.88
CA ALA A 63 0.53 -4.04 29.30
C ALA A 63 -0.84 -4.66 29.58
#